data_AF-A0A1U9P7N8-F1
#
_entry.id   AF-A0A1U9P7N8-F1
#
_cell.length_a   1.000
_cell.length_b   1.000
_cell.length_c   1.000
_cell.angle_alpha   90.00
_cell.angle_beta   90.00
_cell.angle_gamma   90.00
#
_symmetry.space_group_name_H-M   'P 1'
#
loop_
_entity.id
_entity.type
_entity.pdbx_description
1 polymer ?
#
loop_
_entity_poly.entity_id
_entity_poly.type
_entity_poly.pdbx_seq_one_letter_code
_entity_poly.pdbx_strand_id
1 'polypeptide(L)'
;MALTALHPEAGRLDVSQPDLGGGLAWSDIYRARPRPGLTCPECGWGVHAKHTPRPRRVRMFAHDAGRPPQCTLAEESWEHHLLKLEMAGAIRAAGWHADMEVAAHDGTWRADVMATSPDGERRMAWEAQLSPITVDDIRARTARYRAHGIGVCWVSPHARAPLWMGEVPSIRVRPPLDDDPGPWMVDDGLAGFDPVGGRWEFRVEPLPRFVDWVLRGSLITRRALPDYRQVSRTVEDGHEIHVRDLWWTSRKSADAQVEYERLRPRREAAARAREAERQERAAAAARRRSERAAEYQRRRAEAAERGRKARAAEEERGRAARREAAQRRQAEEERRLAREELERARRAALERDATRIAAAWWGRLSPAQVEEMFAAVCEEAEEDGVVLSDPGAREGVPAFAYGVPLHGGGLYGVVRPCPALAVLSPQLAFQRIFVRNAREAHELTSSGIPPWRIRDLELPDSR
;
A
#
# COMPACT_ATOMS: atom_id res chain seq x y z
N MET A 1 48.08 -39.08 31.48
CA MET A 1 47.95 -39.20 32.96
C MET A 1 46.71 -40.04 33.17
N ALA A 2 46.58 -40.81 34.24
CA ALA A 2 45.44 -41.73 34.41
C ALA A 2 44.62 -41.37 35.66
N LEU A 3 43.31 -41.68 35.63
CA LEU A 3 42.43 -41.57 36.80
C LEU A 3 42.38 -42.88 37.61
N THR A 4 42.92 -43.96 37.06
CA THR A 4 42.97 -45.27 37.72
C THR A 4 44.39 -45.85 37.73
N ALA A 5 44.66 -46.71 38.72
CA ALA A 5 45.90 -47.46 38.86
C ALA A 5 45.60 -48.82 39.49
N LEU A 6 46.52 -49.79 39.35
CA LEU A 6 46.49 -51.05 40.08
C LEU A 6 47.45 -50.98 41.26
N HIS A 7 46.94 -51.27 42.45
CA HIS A 7 47.68 -51.47 43.68
C HIS A 7 47.83 -52.99 43.92
N PRO A 8 49.01 -53.47 44.37
CA PRO A 8 49.28 -54.90 44.53
C PRO A 8 48.30 -55.60 45.49
N GLU A 9 47.94 -54.93 46.59
CA GLU A 9 47.03 -55.48 47.61
C GLU A 9 45.58 -55.01 47.46
N ALA A 10 45.35 -53.68 47.46
CA ALA A 10 44.01 -53.10 47.34
C ALA A 10 43.35 -53.22 45.95
N GLY A 11 44.04 -53.76 44.95
CA GLY A 11 43.51 -53.90 43.60
C GLY A 11 43.36 -52.56 42.87
N ARG A 12 42.25 -52.35 42.17
CA ARG A 12 42.07 -51.17 41.32
C ARG A 12 41.73 -49.93 42.16
N LEU A 13 42.51 -48.88 41.99
CA LEU A 13 42.31 -47.57 42.60
C LEU A 13 41.67 -46.60 41.61
N ASP A 14 40.75 -45.76 42.08
CA ASP A 14 40.05 -44.72 41.33
C ASP A 14 40.14 -43.37 42.07
N VAL A 15 40.86 -42.40 41.50
CA VAL A 15 41.07 -41.09 42.15
C VAL A 15 39.81 -40.24 42.32
N SER A 16 38.73 -40.59 41.61
CA SER A 16 37.44 -39.91 41.71
C SER A 16 36.64 -40.33 42.95
N GLN A 17 37.04 -41.40 43.63
CA GLN A 17 36.40 -41.89 44.85
C GLN A 17 37.10 -41.38 46.11
N PRO A 18 36.36 -41.08 47.20
CA PRO A 18 36.95 -40.58 48.45
C PRO A 18 38.01 -41.49 49.05
N ASP A 19 37.78 -42.81 49.00
CA ASP A 19 38.61 -43.91 49.53
C ASP A 19 39.34 -44.69 48.42
N LEU A 20 39.44 -44.06 47.24
CA LEU A 20 40.02 -44.63 46.04
C LEU A 20 39.35 -45.92 45.53
N GLY A 21 38.16 -46.27 46.02
CA GLY A 21 37.46 -47.51 45.69
C GLY A 21 38.07 -48.77 46.32
N GLY A 22 39.09 -48.63 47.16
CA GLY A 22 39.82 -49.73 47.79
C GLY A 22 40.05 -49.54 49.29
N GLY A 23 39.31 -48.63 49.93
CA GLY A 23 39.45 -48.32 51.36
C GLY A 23 40.75 -47.59 51.73
N LEU A 24 41.49 -47.03 50.76
CA LEU A 24 42.75 -46.32 50.98
C LEU A 24 42.52 -44.80 50.97
N ALA A 25 43.19 -44.09 51.88
CA ALA A 25 43.24 -42.63 51.82
C ALA A 25 44.25 -42.16 50.77
N TRP A 26 44.03 -40.99 50.16
CA TRP A 26 44.98 -40.41 49.21
C TRP A 26 46.39 -40.24 49.79
N SER A 27 46.51 -39.96 51.09
CA SER A 27 47.79 -39.86 51.81
C SER A 27 48.59 -41.15 51.83
N ASP A 28 47.93 -42.30 51.73
CA ASP A 28 48.58 -43.62 51.80
C ASP A 28 49.39 -43.91 50.53
N ILE A 29 49.10 -43.20 49.44
CA ILE A 29 49.77 -43.35 48.15
C ILE A 29 50.48 -42.09 47.67
N TYR A 30 50.01 -40.91 48.08
CA TYR A 30 50.58 -39.63 47.66
C TYR A 30 51.69 -39.18 48.59
N ARG A 31 52.93 -39.17 48.08
CA ARG A 31 54.15 -38.86 48.84
C ARG A 31 54.43 -39.83 50.01
N ALA A 32 53.78 -40.99 50.03
CA ALA A 32 54.04 -42.06 50.98
C ALA A 32 55.47 -42.62 50.83
N ARG A 33 56.03 -43.13 51.93
CA ARG A 33 57.36 -43.75 52.00
C ARG A 33 57.28 -45.08 52.78
N PRO A 34 57.73 -46.22 52.21
CA PRO A 34 58.20 -46.39 50.84
C PRO A 34 57.09 -46.10 49.81
N ARG A 35 57.48 -45.74 48.59
CA ARG A 35 56.51 -45.44 47.52
C ARG A 35 55.75 -46.72 47.15
N PRO A 36 54.40 -46.72 47.13
CA PRO A 36 53.64 -47.89 46.71
C PRO A 36 53.90 -48.27 45.25
N GLY A 37 53.99 -49.57 44.98
CA GLY A 37 54.23 -50.14 43.65
C GLY A 37 52.98 -50.11 42.77
N LEU A 38 52.51 -48.91 42.40
CA LEU A 38 51.33 -48.74 41.55
C LEU A 38 51.67 -48.95 40.08
N THR A 39 50.78 -49.61 39.33
CA THR A 39 50.94 -49.83 37.89
C THR A 39 49.74 -49.31 37.08
N CYS A 40 50.00 -48.98 35.82
CA CYS A 40 48.98 -48.57 34.86
C CYS A 40 48.13 -49.78 34.44
N PRO A 41 46.78 -49.70 34.45
CA PRO A 41 45.93 -50.82 34.08
C PRO A 41 45.99 -51.18 32.59
N GLU A 42 46.51 -50.30 31.73
CA GLU A 42 46.65 -50.56 30.29
C GLU A 42 48.02 -51.15 29.94
N CYS A 43 49.11 -50.46 30.29
CA CYS A 43 50.45 -50.86 29.86
C CYS A 43 51.26 -51.61 30.94
N GLY A 44 50.73 -51.74 32.15
CA GLY A 44 51.42 -52.36 33.30
C GLY A 44 52.60 -51.53 33.84
N TRP A 45 52.95 -50.39 33.24
CA TRP A 45 54.09 -49.58 33.65
C TRP A 45 53.86 -48.88 34.98
N GLY A 46 54.96 -48.58 35.69
CA GLY A 46 54.91 -47.86 36.97
C GLY A 46 54.22 -46.49 36.86
N VAL A 47 53.35 -46.20 37.83
CA VAL A 47 52.69 -44.90 37.98
C VAL A 47 52.85 -44.38 39.42
N HIS A 48 52.76 -43.05 39.62
CA HIS A 48 52.68 -42.43 40.95
C HIS A 48 51.48 -41.52 41.08
N ALA A 49 50.97 -41.44 42.31
CA ALA A 49 50.03 -40.42 42.71
C ALA A 49 50.65 -39.02 42.55
N LYS A 50 49.91 -38.13 41.89
CA LYS A 50 50.31 -36.75 41.59
C LYS A 50 49.08 -35.83 41.67
N HIS A 51 49.33 -34.55 41.89
CA HIS A 51 48.32 -33.50 41.71
C HIS A 51 48.60 -32.73 40.42
N THR A 52 47.56 -32.31 39.70
CA THR A 52 47.73 -31.32 38.63
C THR A 52 48.34 -30.03 39.18
N PRO A 53 49.03 -29.25 38.32
CA PRO A 53 49.42 -27.89 38.68
C PRO A 53 48.22 -27.05 39.16
N ARG A 54 48.51 -25.96 39.88
CA ARG A 54 47.51 -24.95 40.24
C ARG A 54 46.86 -24.35 38.98
N PRO A 55 45.61 -23.85 39.06
CA PRO A 55 44.78 -23.68 40.26
C PRO A 55 43.93 -24.90 40.66
N ARG A 56 43.68 -25.85 39.75
CA ARG A 56 42.67 -26.91 39.95
C ARG A 56 43.08 -28.04 40.92
N ARG A 57 44.38 -28.37 40.99
CA ARG A 57 44.98 -29.31 41.96
C ARG A 57 44.23 -30.64 42.14
N VAL A 58 43.95 -31.31 41.02
CA VAL A 58 43.19 -32.57 40.96
C VAL A 58 44.10 -33.79 41.08
N ARG A 59 43.60 -34.84 41.73
CA ARG A 59 44.27 -36.13 41.97
C ARG A 59 44.39 -36.93 40.67
N MET A 60 45.53 -37.57 40.44
CA MET A 60 45.80 -38.37 39.25
C MET A 60 47.00 -39.29 39.41
N PHE A 61 47.15 -40.23 38.49
CA PHE A 61 48.30 -41.10 38.36
C PHE A 61 49.16 -40.69 37.16
N ALA A 62 50.42 -40.33 37.42
CA ALA A 62 51.40 -40.01 36.40
C ALA A 62 52.27 -41.23 36.11
N HIS A 63 52.51 -41.52 34.85
CA HIS A 63 53.44 -42.57 34.45
C HIS A 63 54.87 -42.17 34.84
N ASP A 64 55.65 -43.16 35.27
CA ASP A 64 57.09 -42.99 35.45
C ASP A 64 57.81 -42.85 34.09
N ALA A 65 59.05 -42.36 34.15
CA ALA A 65 59.88 -42.21 32.97
C ALA A 65 60.10 -43.56 32.27
N GLY A 66 60.27 -43.53 30.93
CA GLY A 66 60.49 -44.73 30.13
C GLY A 66 59.24 -45.54 29.81
N ARG A 67 58.03 -45.00 30.05
CA ARG A 67 56.77 -45.68 29.71
C ARG A 67 56.72 -46.07 28.21
N PRO A 68 56.00 -47.15 27.86
CA PRO A 68 55.72 -47.47 26.47
C PRO A 68 54.94 -46.34 25.77
N PRO A 69 55.31 -45.93 24.53
CA PRO A 69 54.66 -44.82 23.83
C PRO A 69 53.22 -45.12 23.44
N GLN A 70 52.86 -46.39 23.24
CA GLN A 70 51.54 -46.83 22.80
C GLN A 70 50.45 -46.79 23.89
N CYS A 71 50.77 -46.36 25.12
CA CYS A 71 49.80 -46.32 26.20
C CYS A 71 48.87 -45.11 26.05
N THR A 72 47.59 -45.37 25.75
CA THR A 72 46.59 -44.33 25.47
C THR A 72 46.20 -43.53 26.71
N LEU A 73 46.09 -44.16 27.89
CA LEU A 73 45.92 -43.47 29.19
C LEU A 73 47.03 -42.45 29.49
N ALA A 74 48.13 -42.54 28.77
CA ALA A 74 49.29 -41.71 29.00
C ALA A 74 49.21 -40.39 28.19
N GLU A 75 48.35 -40.33 27.17
CA GLU A 75 48.19 -39.24 26.20
C GLU A 75 46.92 -38.39 26.41
N GLU A 76 46.03 -38.77 27.32
CA GLU A 76 44.79 -38.04 27.58
C GLU A 76 45.01 -36.60 28.07
N SER A 77 44.25 -35.66 27.49
CA SER A 77 44.29 -34.25 27.83
C SER A 77 43.62 -33.97 29.18
N TRP A 78 43.84 -32.77 29.71
CA TRP A 78 43.23 -32.37 30.98
C TRP A 78 41.70 -32.22 30.88
N GLU A 79 41.22 -31.69 29.75
CA GLU A 79 39.80 -31.52 29.44
C GLU A 79 39.08 -32.87 29.39
N HIS A 80 39.74 -33.90 28.85
CA HIS A 80 39.20 -35.26 28.80
C HIS A 80 38.96 -35.78 30.22
N HIS A 81 39.97 -35.69 31.09
CA HIS A 81 39.85 -36.12 32.48
C HIS A 81 38.74 -35.39 33.24
N LEU A 82 38.64 -34.06 33.08
CA LEU A 82 37.57 -33.30 33.73
C LEU A 82 36.19 -33.77 33.30
N LEU A 83 35.98 -33.98 31.99
CA LEU A 83 34.71 -34.47 31.51
C LEU A 83 34.36 -35.85 32.11
N LYS A 84 35.34 -36.77 32.24
CA LYS A 84 35.11 -38.06 32.89
C LYS A 84 34.72 -37.89 34.37
N LEU A 85 35.40 -37.01 35.10
CA LEU A 85 35.08 -36.73 36.51
C LEU A 85 33.66 -36.15 36.68
N GLU A 86 33.26 -35.22 35.82
CA GLU A 86 31.92 -34.63 35.84
C GLU A 86 30.84 -35.65 35.52
N MET A 87 31.07 -36.52 34.54
CA MET A 87 30.15 -37.64 34.24
C MET A 87 30.04 -38.59 35.43
N ALA A 88 31.17 -39.01 36.03
CA ALA A 88 31.16 -39.89 37.20
C ALA A 88 30.42 -39.26 38.39
N GLY A 89 30.63 -37.97 38.64
CA GLY A 89 29.90 -37.20 39.66
C GLY A 89 28.40 -37.16 39.39
N ALA A 90 28.00 -36.87 38.15
CA ALA A 90 26.60 -36.85 37.73
C ALA A 90 25.91 -38.23 37.88
N ILE A 91 26.59 -39.31 37.49
CA ILE A 91 26.08 -40.69 37.62
C ILE A 91 25.86 -41.05 39.09
N ARG A 92 26.83 -40.75 39.96
CA ARG A 92 26.74 -40.99 41.41
C ARG A 92 25.63 -40.16 42.05
N ALA A 93 25.46 -38.89 41.63
CA ALA A 93 24.38 -38.03 42.10
C ALA A 93 22.99 -38.57 41.70
N ALA A 94 22.89 -39.30 40.58
CA ALA A 94 21.67 -40.01 40.18
C ALA A 94 21.45 -41.34 40.95
N GLY A 95 22.34 -41.68 41.90
CA GLY A 95 22.25 -42.88 42.73
C GLY A 95 22.79 -44.14 42.06
N TRP A 96 23.53 -44.04 40.96
CA TRP A 96 24.15 -45.18 40.28
C TRP A 96 25.63 -45.32 40.67
N HIS A 97 26.16 -46.54 40.53
CA HIS A 97 27.59 -46.76 40.65
C HIS A 97 28.30 -46.25 39.40
N ALA A 98 29.45 -45.58 39.58
CA ALA A 98 30.25 -45.04 38.47
C ALA A 98 31.70 -45.49 38.61
N ASP A 99 32.17 -46.28 37.65
CA ASP A 99 33.53 -46.81 37.59
C ASP A 99 34.30 -46.24 36.40
N MET A 100 35.55 -45.85 36.62
CA MET A 100 36.40 -45.21 35.62
C MET A 100 37.19 -46.23 34.80
N GLU A 101 37.33 -46.00 33.49
CA GLU A 101 38.17 -46.78 32.56
C GLU A 101 37.87 -48.30 32.54
N VAL A 102 36.60 -48.68 32.58
CA VAL A 102 36.18 -50.09 32.65
C VAL A 102 36.35 -50.75 31.29
N ALA A 103 37.19 -51.79 31.22
CA ALA A 103 37.43 -52.56 30.00
C ALA A 103 36.65 -53.88 30.01
N ALA A 104 36.30 -54.34 28.81
CA ALA A 104 35.90 -55.73 28.59
C ALA A 104 37.05 -56.67 28.97
N HIS A 105 36.72 -57.87 29.44
CA HIS A 105 37.74 -58.88 29.76
C HIS A 105 38.58 -59.28 28.53
N ASP A 106 37.96 -59.29 27.34
CA ASP A 106 38.60 -59.56 26.06
C ASP A 106 39.26 -58.32 25.41
N GLY A 107 39.20 -57.16 26.07
CA GLY A 107 39.77 -55.91 25.57
C GLY A 107 39.02 -55.28 24.38
N THR A 108 37.86 -55.80 23.98
CA THR A 108 37.13 -55.32 22.78
C THR A 108 36.58 -53.89 22.90
N TRP A 109 36.35 -53.43 24.13
CA TRP A 109 35.95 -52.07 24.43
C TRP A 109 36.47 -51.63 25.80
N ARG A 110 36.55 -50.32 26.00
CA ARG A 110 36.87 -49.68 27.27
C ARG A 110 36.05 -48.41 27.41
N ALA A 111 35.21 -48.35 28.42
CA ALA A 111 34.37 -47.20 28.74
C ALA A 111 35.16 -46.22 29.59
N ASP A 112 35.15 -44.95 29.19
CA ASP A 112 35.70 -43.86 29.99
C ASP A 112 35.05 -43.83 31.38
N VAL A 113 33.71 -43.90 31.43
CA VAL A 113 32.94 -44.07 32.68
C VAL A 113 31.83 -45.10 32.47
N MET A 114 31.76 -46.11 33.32
CA MET A 114 30.68 -47.10 33.34
C MET A 114 29.69 -46.76 34.45
N ALA A 115 28.43 -46.54 34.08
CA ALA A 115 27.32 -46.46 35.03
C ALA A 115 26.71 -47.85 35.23
N THR A 116 26.58 -48.28 36.48
CA THR A 116 25.90 -49.54 36.85
C THR A 116 24.76 -49.24 37.80
N SER A 117 23.57 -49.78 37.54
CA SER A 117 22.40 -49.57 38.40
C SER A 117 22.62 -50.17 39.79
N PRO A 118 21.89 -49.69 40.82
CA PRO A 118 22.03 -50.22 42.19
C PRO A 118 21.80 -51.74 42.32
N ASP A 119 20.95 -52.30 41.47
CA ASP A 119 20.67 -53.74 41.38
C ASP A 119 21.69 -54.52 40.52
N GLY A 120 22.62 -53.82 39.83
CA GLY A 120 23.61 -54.40 38.93
C GLY A 120 23.08 -54.86 37.57
N GLU A 121 21.78 -54.76 37.31
CA GLU A 121 21.15 -55.33 36.11
C GLU A 121 21.38 -54.50 34.84
N ARG A 122 21.55 -53.18 34.98
CA ARG A 122 21.69 -52.25 33.87
C ARG A 122 23.07 -51.61 33.90
N ARG A 123 23.68 -51.55 32.71
CA ARG A 123 24.97 -50.90 32.49
C ARG A 123 24.92 -49.94 31.33
N MET A 124 25.57 -48.79 31.49
CA MET A 124 25.65 -47.76 30.46
C MET A 124 27.03 -47.10 30.45
N ALA A 125 27.69 -47.16 29.30
CA ALA A 125 28.95 -46.49 29.04
C ALA A 125 28.73 -45.00 28.73
N TRP A 126 29.54 -44.14 29.33
CA TRP A 126 29.62 -42.72 29.07
C TRP A 126 31.01 -42.42 28.53
N GLU A 127 31.07 -41.99 27.26
CA GLU A 127 32.30 -41.85 26.49
C GLU A 127 32.61 -40.37 26.26
N ALA A 128 33.76 -39.88 26.72
CA ALA A 128 34.19 -38.52 26.48
C ALA A 128 35.00 -38.47 25.17
N GLN A 129 34.45 -37.83 24.14
CA GLN A 129 35.05 -37.78 22.81
C GLN A 129 35.53 -36.36 22.48
N LEU A 130 36.84 -36.14 22.67
CA LEU A 130 37.54 -34.88 22.38
C LEU A 130 38.44 -34.98 21.14
N SER A 131 38.95 -36.17 20.83
CA SER A 131 39.77 -36.37 19.65
C SER A 131 38.90 -36.55 18.40
N PRO A 132 39.39 -36.20 17.20
CA PRO A 132 38.69 -36.55 15.96
C PRO A 132 38.41 -38.05 15.88
N ILE A 133 37.19 -38.41 15.46
CA ILE A 133 36.76 -39.78 15.20
C ILE A 133 35.84 -39.79 14.00
N THR A 134 35.93 -40.82 13.16
CA THR A 134 35.05 -40.95 12.00
C THR A 134 33.66 -41.42 12.42
N VAL A 135 32.66 -41.19 11.56
CA VAL A 135 31.29 -41.67 11.77
C VAL A 135 31.25 -43.20 11.82
N ASP A 136 32.05 -43.89 11.01
CA ASP A 136 32.06 -45.35 10.99
C ASP A 136 32.72 -45.93 12.24
N ASP A 137 33.82 -45.33 12.72
CA ASP A 137 34.49 -45.78 13.94
C ASP A 137 33.62 -45.62 15.18
N ILE A 138 32.94 -44.48 15.34
CA ILE A 138 32.08 -44.25 16.50
C ILE A 138 30.83 -45.14 16.46
N ARG A 139 30.30 -45.44 15.27
CA ARG A 139 29.23 -46.43 15.08
C ARG A 139 29.72 -47.83 15.45
N ALA A 140 30.91 -48.24 14.99
CA ALA A 140 31.50 -49.53 15.32
C ALA A 140 31.76 -49.67 16.83
N ARG A 141 32.31 -48.64 17.49
CA ARG A 141 32.48 -48.60 18.96
C ARG A 141 31.13 -48.72 19.68
N THR A 142 30.12 -47.98 19.23
CA THR A 142 28.75 -48.05 19.78
C THR A 142 28.14 -49.45 19.61
N ALA A 143 28.36 -50.09 18.46
CA ALA A 143 27.86 -51.44 18.21
C ALA A 143 28.50 -52.48 19.14
N ARG A 144 29.80 -52.34 19.48
CA ARG A 144 30.47 -53.21 20.45
C ARG A 144 29.82 -53.13 21.83
N TYR A 145 29.55 -51.93 22.35
CA TYR A 145 28.80 -51.82 23.62
C TYR A 145 27.44 -52.52 23.58
N ARG A 146 26.68 -52.29 22.51
CA ARG A 146 25.34 -52.88 22.34
C ARG A 146 25.39 -54.40 22.27
N ALA A 147 26.42 -54.98 21.64
CA ALA A 147 26.59 -56.43 21.57
C ALA A 147 26.77 -57.07 22.96
N HIS A 148 27.27 -56.31 23.95
CA HIS A 148 27.40 -56.74 25.34
C HIS A 148 26.22 -56.30 26.22
N GLY A 149 25.12 -55.82 25.63
CA GLY A 149 23.95 -55.34 26.38
C GLY A 149 24.18 -54.03 27.15
N ILE A 150 25.22 -53.27 26.76
CA ILE A 150 25.60 -52.02 27.42
C ILE A 150 25.02 -50.85 26.64
N GLY A 151 24.24 -50.00 27.32
CA GLY A 151 23.82 -48.71 26.77
C GLY A 151 25.02 -47.79 26.57
N VAL A 152 24.95 -46.80 25.69
CA VAL A 152 26.06 -45.85 25.51
C VAL A 152 25.55 -44.43 25.29
N CYS A 153 26.25 -43.44 25.84
CA CYS A 153 26.11 -42.03 25.49
C CYS A 153 27.49 -41.40 25.25
N TRP A 154 27.67 -40.84 24.07
CA TRP A 154 28.87 -40.09 23.70
C TRP A 154 28.73 -38.62 24.08
N VAL A 155 29.75 -38.07 24.72
CA VAL A 155 29.73 -36.71 25.26
C VAL A 155 30.90 -35.94 24.65
N SER A 156 30.59 -34.82 24.01
CA SER A 156 31.60 -33.95 23.41
C SER A 156 31.57 -32.56 24.04
N PRO A 157 32.72 -32.00 24.46
CA PRO A 157 32.82 -30.65 24.99
C PRO A 157 33.18 -29.60 23.92
N HIS A 158 33.23 -29.97 22.64
CA HIS A 158 33.64 -29.05 21.57
C HIS A 158 32.65 -27.88 21.42
N ALA A 159 33.18 -26.68 21.19
CA ALA A 159 32.36 -25.48 20.94
C ALA A 159 31.43 -25.66 19.74
N ARG A 160 31.89 -26.35 18.70
CA ARG A 160 31.07 -26.76 17.55
C ARG A 160 30.70 -28.22 17.67
N ALA A 161 29.46 -28.53 17.30
CA ALA A 161 28.99 -29.91 17.29
C ALA A 161 29.82 -30.74 16.29
N PRO A 162 30.35 -31.90 16.69
CA PRO A 162 31.11 -32.76 15.80
C PRO A 162 30.21 -33.39 14.74
N LEU A 163 30.79 -33.77 13.59
CA LEU A 163 30.03 -34.31 12.45
C LEU A 163 29.29 -35.62 12.76
N TRP A 164 29.81 -36.41 13.70
CA TRP A 164 29.18 -37.66 14.13
C TRP A 164 28.00 -37.46 15.09
N MET A 165 27.75 -36.23 15.54
CA MET A 165 26.63 -35.94 16.44
C MET A 165 25.30 -36.18 15.73
N GLY A 166 24.44 -37.00 16.34
CA GLY A 166 23.19 -37.46 15.73
C GLY A 166 23.31 -38.78 14.96
N GLU A 167 24.49 -39.38 14.87
CA GLU A 167 24.66 -40.73 14.29
C GLU A 167 24.54 -41.85 15.34
N VAL A 168 24.96 -41.54 16.56
CA VAL A 168 24.94 -42.41 17.74
C VAL A 168 24.35 -41.63 18.92
N PRO A 169 23.89 -42.30 19.99
CA PRO A 169 23.39 -41.62 21.18
C PRO A 169 24.46 -40.66 21.72
N SER A 170 24.22 -39.35 21.62
CA SER A 170 25.24 -38.36 21.91
C SER A 170 24.66 -37.07 22.44
N ILE A 171 25.47 -36.36 23.24
CA ILE A 171 25.21 -34.99 23.68
C ILE A 171 26.43 -34.11 23.50
N ARG A 172 26.18 -32.81 23.38
CA ARG A 172 27.22 -31.79 23.56
C ARG A 172 27.06 -31.15 24.92
N VAL A 173 28.17 -30.91 25.58
CA VAL A 173 28.21 -30.23 26.87
C VAL A 173 29.08 -28.98 26.77
N ARG A 174 28.72 -27.96 27.54
CA ARG A 174 29.56 -26.78 27.78
C ARG A 174 29.97 -26.74 29.25
N PRO A 175 31.26 -26.51 29.54
CA PRO A 175 31.67 -26.23 30.91
C PRO A 175 31.04 -24.92 31.40
N PRO A 176 30.92 -24.73 32.72
CA PRO A 176 30.57 -23.43 33.29
C PRO A 176 31.54 -22.34 32.83
N LEU A 177 31.06 -21.11 32.75
CA LEU A 177 31.91 -19.95 32.50
C LEU A 177 32.75 -19.67 33.75
N ASP A 178 33.98 -19.18 33.58
CA ASP A 178 34.92 -19.01 34.70
C ASP A 178 34.39 -18.07 35.81
N ASP A 179 33.43 -17.20 35.50
CA ASP A 179 32.80 -16.25 36.43
C ASP A 179 31.53 -16.77 37.14
N ASP A 180 31.02 -17.94 36.75
CA ASP A 180 29.81 -18.55 37.34
C ASP A 180 30.05 -20.06 37.60
N PRO A 181 30.23 -20.49 38.87
CA PRO A 181 30.51 -21.88 39.23
C PRO A 181 29.25 -22.77 39.14
N GLY A 182 28.56 -22.73 38.01
CA GLY A 182 27.41 -23.55 37.68
C GLY A 182 27.78 -24.98 37.23
N PRO A 183 26.76 -25.84 37.02
CA PRO A 183 26.99 -27.17 36.45
C PRO A 183 27.37 -27.08 34.97
N TRP A 184 28.00 -28.12 34.46
CA TRP A 184 28.12 -28.32 33.01
C TRP A 184 26.73 -28.39 32.39
N MET A 185 26.56 -27.77 31.22
CA MET A 185 25.26 -27.67 30.54
C MET A 185 25.25 -28.53 29.28
N VAL A 186 24.29 -29.43 29.18
CA VAL A 186 23.93 -30.10 27.92
C VAL A 186 23.23 -29.10 27.04
N ASP A 187 23.76 -28.87 25.84
CA ASP A 187 23.21 -27.87 24.93
C ASP A 187 22.97 -28.38 23.51
N ASP A 188 23.27 -29.65 23.23
CA ASP A 188 22.96 -30.35 21.98
C ASP A 188 22.74 -31.84 22.27
N GLY A 189 22.05 -32.54 21.36
CA GLY A 189 21.69 -33.95 21.51
C GLY A 189 20.44 -34.20 22.35
N LEU A 190 19.97 -33.25 23.16
CA LEU A 190 18.69 -33.30 23.86
C LEU A 190 17.65 -32.39 23.15
N ALA A 191 16.46 -32.93 22.87
CA ALA A 191 15.40 -32.17 22.20
C ALA A 191 13.99 -32.54 22.66
N GLY A 192 13.03 -31.64 22.39
CA GLY A 192 11.59 -31.90 22.47
C GLY A 192 10.92 -31.60 21.14
N PHE A 193 9.87 -32.33 20.80
CA PHE A 193 9.10 -32.08 19.58
C PHE A 193 7.97 -31.09 19.87
N ASP A 194 7.91 -29.99 19.12
CA ASP A 194 6.82 -29.01 19.16
C ASP A 194 5.74 -29.44 18.15
N PRO A 195 4.59 -29.97 18.61
CA PRO A 195 3.52 -30.41 17.72
C PRO A 195 2.75 -29.25 17.07
N VAL A 196 2.86 -28.02 17.61
CA VAL A 196 2.22 -26.83 17.04
C VAL A 196 3.05 -26.34 15.85
N GLY A 197 4.36 -26.22 16.05
CA GLY A 197 5.30 -25.83 15.02
C GLY A 197 5.69 -26.95 14.04
N GLY A 198 5.43 -28.21 14.40
CA GLY A 198 5.82 -29.36 13.59
C GLY A 198 7.33 -29.52 13.45
N ARG A 199 8.11 -29.22 14.51
CA ARG A 199 9.57 -29.24 14.46
C ARG A 199 10.18 -29.75 15.77
N TRP A 200 11.42 -30.21 15.71
CA TRP A 200 12.23 -30.42 16.91
C TRP A 200 12.77 -29.10 17.44
N GLU A 201 12.98 -29.05 18.76
CA GLU A 201 13.59 -27.92 19.46
C GLU A 201 14.63 -28.43 20.44
N PHE A 202 15.81 -27.81 20.43
CA PHE A 202 16.86 -28.06 21.41
C PHE A 202 16.36 -27.82 22.83
N ARG A 203 16.80 -28.65 23.78
CA ARG A 203 16.61 -28.43 25.20
C ARG A 203 17.98 -28.30 25.85
N VAL A 204 18.12 -27.29 26.70
CA VAL A 204 19.35 -27.00 27.42
C VAL A 204 19.12 -27.35 28.89
N GLU A 205 19.95 -28.22 29.44
CA GLU A 205 19.78 -28.74 30.80
C GLU A 205 21.12 -28.99 31.49
N PRO A 206 21.21 -28.89 32.82
CA PRO A 206 22.39 -29.32 33.56
C PRO A 206 22.71 -30.79 33.30
N LEU A 207 24.00 -31.10 33.10
CA LEU A 207 24.48 -32.46 32.88
C LEU A 207 23.99 -33.44 33.97
N PRO A 208 24.04 -33.12 35.28
CA PRO A 208 23.50 -34.01 36.31
C PRO A 208 22.02 -34.38 36.12
N ARG A 209 21.19 -33.43 35.69
CA ARG A 209 19.77 -33.66 35.43
C ARG A 209 19.55 -34.53 34.19
N PHE A 210 20.30 -34.26 33.12
CA PHE A 210 20.27 -35.10 31.92
C PHE A 210 20.66 -36.55 32.25
N VAL A 211 21.75 -36.75 32.99
CA VAL A 211 22.21 -38.08 33.41
C VAL A 211 21.14 -38.80 34.24
N ASP A 212 20.54 -38.12 35.23
CA ASP A 212 19.45 -38.69 36.03
C ASP A 212 18.27 -39.16 35.15
N TRP A 213 17.83 -38.33 34.20
CA TRP A 213 16.74 -38.71 33.31
C TRP A 213 17.08 -39.89 32.39
N VAL A 214 18.30 -39.94 31.86
CA VAL A 214 18.76 -41.06 31.03
C VAL A 214 18.79 -42.35 31.84
N LEU A 215 19.41 -42.34 33.01
CA LEU A 215 19.58 -43.53 33.85
C LEU A 215 18.25 -44.04 34.42
N ARG A 216 17.30 -43.13 34.70
CA ARG A 216 15.91 -43.50 35.06
C ARG A 216 15.06 -44.00 33.89
N GLY A 217 15.54 -43.88 32.65
CA GLY A 217 14.79 -44.25 31.45
C GLY A 217 13.68 -43.26 31.08
N SER A 218 13.71 -42.04 31.64
CA SER A 218 12.80 -40.95 31.29
C SER A 218 13.07 -40.39 29.88
N LEU A 219 14.31 -40.54 29.41
CA LEU A 219 14.73 -40.22 28.06
C LEU A 219 15.00 -41.50 27.26
N ILE A 220 14.65 -41.46 25.98
CA ILE A 220 14.96 -42.48 24.98
C ILE A 220 15.72 -41.84 23.84
N THR A 221 16.42 -42.66 23.06
CA THR A 221 16.94 -42.21 21.77
C THR A 221 15.89 -42.37 20.69
N ARG A 222 15.71 -41.34 19.86
CA ARG A 222 14.73 -41.34 18.78
C ARG A 222 15.33 -40.72 17.52
N ARG A 223 15.13 -41.38 16.38
CA ARG A 223 15.47 -40.78 15.09
C ARG A 223 14.44 -39.75 14.66
N ALA A 224 14.91 -38.60 14.20
CA ALA A 224 14.08 -37.62 13.52
C ALA A 224 13.65 -38.20 12.16
N LEU A 225 12.39 -37.96 11.79
CA LEU A 225 11.94 -38.30 10.43
C LEU A 225 12.65 -37.38 9.42
N PRO A 226 12.86 -37.80 8.15
CA PRO A 226 13.67 -37.07 7.17
C PRO A 226 13.31 -35.58 7.04
N ASP A 227 12.03 -35.26 7.00
CA ASP A 227 11.51 -33.88 6.85
C ASP A 227 11.68 -33.00 8.10
N TYR A 228 12.15 -33.57 9.21
CA TYR A 228 12.27 -32.91 10.51
C TYR A 228 13.70 -32.88 11.06
N ARG A 229 14.69 -33.34 10.26
CA ARG A 229 16.10 -33.37 10.65
C ARG A 229 16.73 -31.99 10.74
N GLN A 230 16.19 -31.03 9.99
CA GLN A 230 16.67 -29.66 9.97
C GLN A 230 16.05 -28.89 11.14
N VAL A 231 16.90 -28.46 12.07
CA VAL A 231 16.49 -27.81 13.31
C VAL A 231 17.16 -26.45 13.42
N SER A 232 16.36 -25.41 13.57
CA SER A 232 16.84 -24.06 13.82
C SER A 232 17.14 -23.83 15.29
N ARG A 233 18.28 -23.23 15.58
CA ARG A 233 18.65 -22.72 16.90
C ARG A 233 18.74 -21.19 16.84
N THR A 234 18.09 -20.51 17.77
CA THR A 234 18.27 -19.06 17.93
C THR A 234 19.59 -18.78 18.64
N VAL A 235 20.40 -17.92 18.04
CA VAL A 235 21.67 -17.39 18.58
C VAL A 235 21.59 -15.86 18.59
N GLU A 236 22.51 -15.17 19.27
CA GLU A 236 22.47 -13.71 19.42
C GLU A 236 22.36 -12.96 18.08
N ASP A 237 23.04 -13.46 17.02
CA ASP A 237 23.07 -12.85 15.69
C ASP A 237 22.10 -13.50 14.66
N GLY A 238 21.09 -14.25 15.12
CA GLY A 238 20.05 -14.81 14.24
C GLY A 238 19.73 -16.28 14.47
N HIS A 239 19.67 -17.06 13.39
CA HIS A 239 19.33 -18.48 13.46
C HIS A 239 20.40 -19.35 12.80
N GLU A 240 20.92 -20.32 13.55
CA GLU A 240 21.76 -21.38 13.03
C GLU A 240 20.91 -22.59 12.66
N ILE A 241 21.22 -23.20 11.52
CA ILE A 241 20.56 -24.43 11.06
C ILE A 241 21.48 -25.61 11.36
N HIS A 242 20.94 -26.59 12.07
CA HIS A 242 21.62 -27.85 12.36
C HIS A 242 20.86 -29.01 11.72
N VAL A 243 21.61 -30.02 11.27
CA VAL A 243 21.05 -31.30 10.82
C VAL A 243 21.27 -32.33 11.92
N ARG A 244 20.19 -32.94 12.40
CA ARG A 244 20.22 -33.90 13.51
C ARG A 244 19.29 -35.06 13.23
N ASP A 245 19.87 -36.25 13.10
CA ASP A 245 19.10 -37.46 12.82
C ASP A 245 18.71 -38.22 14.08
N LEU A 246 19.45 -38.10 15.19
CA LEU A 246 19.17 -38.81 16.45
C LEU A 246 19.17 -37.85 17.63
N TRP A 247 18.14 -37.99 18.47
CA TRP A 247 17.93 -37.20 19.67
C TRP A 247 17.79 -38.06 20.90
N TRP A 248 18.30 -37.59 22.03
CA TRP A 248 17.73 -37.90 23.33
C TRP A 248 16.46 -37.08 23.53
N THR A 249 15.35 -37.75 23.87
CA THR A 249 14.06 -37.08 24.03
C THR A 249 13.11 -37.89 24.92
N SER A 250 12.03 -37.26 25.39
CA SER A 250 10.99 -37.96 26.12
C SER A 250 10.11 -38.80 25.19
N ARG A 251 9.47 -39.83 25.73
CA ARG A 251 8.49 -40.65 24.98
C ARG A 251 7.36 -39.80 24.41
N LYS A 252 6.85 -38.84 25.20
CA LYS A 252 5.83 -37.88 24.77
C LYS A 252 6.24 -37.12 23.50
N SER A 253 7.46 -36.61 23.44
CA SER A 253 7.98 -35.90 22.25
C SER A 253 8.16 -36.83 21.06
N ALA A 254 8.69 -38.04 21.29
CA ALA A 254 8.84 -39.04 20.24
C ALA A 254 7.49 -39.42 19.61
N ASP A 255 6.47 -39.62 20.44
CA ASP A 255 5.11 -39.94 20.00
C ASP A 255 4.45 -38.74 19.31
N ALA A 256 4.71 -37.52 19.78
CA ALA A 256 4.22 -36.30 19.14
C ALA A 256 4.73 -36.13 17.70
N GLN A 257 5.99 -36.46 17.40
CA GLN A 257 6.50 -36.45 16.02
C GLN A 257 5.73 -37.46 15.15
N VAL A 258 5.55 -38.69 15.65
CA VAL A 258 4.85 -39.74 14.91
C VAL A 258 3.41 -39.34 14.62
N GLU A 259 2.73 -38.80 15.62
CA GLU A 259 1.35 -38.33 15.48
C GLU A 259 1.24 -37.15 14.53
N TYR A 260 2.20 -36.21 14.61
CA TYR A 260 2.25 -35.08 13.70
C TYR A 260 2.40 -35.56 12.25
N GLU A 261 3.32 -36.48 11.96
CA GLU A 261 3.46 -37.05 10.61
C GLU A 261 2.21 -37.81 10.17
N ARG A 262 1.61 -38.62 11.06
CA ARG A 262 0.37 -39.37 10.77
C ARG A 262 -0.77 -38.45 10.32
N LEU A 263 -0.87 -37.26 10.90
CA LEU A 263 -1.90 -36.27 10.59
C LEU A 263 -1.56 -35.35 9.40
N ARG A 264 -0.36 -35.47 8.81
CA ARG A 264 0.09 -34.63 7.70
C ARG A 264 -0.84 -34.68 6.49
N PRO A 265 -1.29 -35.84 5.97
CA PRO A 265 -2.18 -35.87 4.80
C PRO A 265 -3.49 -35.10 5.03
N ARG A 266 -4.03 -35.17 6.25
CA ARG A 266 -5.24 -34.43 6.64
C ARG A 266 -5.00 -32.92 6.67
N ARG A 267 -3.88 -32.47 7.24
CA ARG A 267 -3.51 -31.03 7.26
C ARG A 267 -3.29 -30.50 5.85
N GLU A 268 -2.60 -31.24 5.00
CA GLU A 268 -2.38 -30.87 3.61
C GLU A 268 -3.68 -30.83 2.80
N ALA A 269 -4.57 -31.82 2.98
CA ALA A 269 -5.88 -31.80 2.34
C ALA A 269 -6.72 -30.59 2.79
N ALA A 270 -6.72 -30.27 4.08
CA ALA A 270 -7.39 -29.08 4.60
C ALA A 270 -6.79 -27.78 4.06
N ALA A 271 -5.47 -27.70 3.91
CA ALA A 271 -4.78 -26.55 3.31
C ALA A 271 -5.17 -26.38 1.83
N ARG A 272 -5.15 -27.48 1.05
CA ARG A 272 -5.59 -27.50 -0.35
C ARG A 272 -7.07 -27.09 -0.49
N ALA A 273 -7.95 -27.57 0.38
CA ALA A 273 -9.36 -27.20 0.38
C ALA A 273 -9.56 -25.69 0.66
N ARG A 274 -8.85 -25.13 1.65
CA ARG A 274 -8.89 -23.69 1.94
C ARG A 274 -8.35 -22.85 0.79
N GLU A 275 -7.32 -23.33 0.10
CA GLU A 275 -6.78 -22.66 -1.07
C GLU A 275 -7.75 -22.70 -2.26
N ALA A 276 -8.35 -23.85 -2.54
CA ALA A 276 -9.39 -23.98 -3.56
C ALA A 276 -10.58 -23.05 -3.28
N GLU A 277 -11.04 -22.98 -2.03
CA GLU A 277 -12.11 -22.05 -1.64
C GLU A 277 -11.70 -20.58 -1.85
N ARG A 278 -10.46 -20.20 -1.51
CA ARG A 278 -9.94 -18.85 -1.78
C ARG A 278 -9.90 -18.54 -3.27
N GLN A 279 -9.44 -19.49 -4.09
CA GLN A 279 -9.40 -19.35 -5.54
C GLN A 279 -10.81 -19.23 -6.13
N GLU A 280 -11.77 -20.01 -5.67
CA GLU A 280 -13.17 -19.93 -6.11
C GLU A 280 -13.79 -18.57 -5.74
N ARG A 281 -13.59 -18.10 -4.49
CA ARG A 281 -14.05 -16.78 -4.05
C ARG A 281 -13.42 -15.66 -4.88
N ALA A 282 -12.11 -15.75 -5.18
CA ALA A 282 -11.41 -14.78 -6.01
C ALA A 282 -11.94 -14.78 -7.46
N ALA A 283 -12.17 -15.96 -8.04
CA ALA A 283 -12.73 -16.12 -9.37
C ALA A 283 -14.17 -15.58 -9.46
N ALA A 284 -15.01 -15.87 -8.46
CA ALA A 284 -16.37 -15.33 -8.37
C ALA A 284 -16.37 -13.80 -8.25
N ALA A 285 -15.45 -13.23 -7.44
CA ALA A 285 -15.29 -11.79 -7.35
C ALA A 285 -14.82 -11.16 -8.67
N ALA A 286 -13.91 -11.83 -9.39
CA ALA A 286 -13.46 -11.38 -10.71
C ALA A 286 -14.61 -11.39 -11.74
N ARG A 287 -15.43 -12.45 -11.76
CA ARG A 287 -16.63 -12.52 -12.63
C ARG A 287 -17.58 -11.35 -12.35
N ARG A 288 -17.93 -11.11 -11.08
CA ARG A 288 -18.79 -9.97 -10.70
C ARG A 288 -18.22 -8.62 -11.11
N ARG A 289 -16.90 -8.42 -11.01
CA ARG A 289 -16.24 -7.19 -11.48
C ARG A 289 -16.35 -7.03 -12.99
N SER A 290 -16.15 -8.11 -13.74
CA SER A 290 -16.29 -8.12 -15.20
C SER A 290 -17.73 -7.81 -15.63
N GLU A 291 -18.72 -8.43 -15.00
CA GLU A 291 -20.14 -8.17 -15.25
C GLU A 291 -20.52 -6.71 -14.98
N ARG A 292 -20.10 -6.14 -13.85
CA ARG A 292 -20.32 -4.73 -13.52
C ARG A 292 -19.63 -3.78 -14.49
N ALA A 293 -18.40 -4.10 -14.91
CA ALA A 293 -17.68 -3.32 -15.91
C ALA A 293 -18.41 -3.34 -17.25
N ALA A 294 -18.88 -4.51 -17.69
CA ALA A 294 -19.67 -4.65 -18.92
C ALA A 294 -21.00 -3.88 -18.84
N GLU A 295 -21.71 -3.94 -17.71
CA GLU A 295 -22.93 -3.16 -17.50
C GLU A 295 -22.66 -1.66 -17.52
N TYR A 296 -21.59 -1.20 -16.86
CA TYR A 296 -21.17 0.18 -16.88
C TYR A 296 -20.86 0.68 -18.30
N GLN A 297 -20.14 -0.12 -19.10
CA GLN A 297 -19.86 0.22 -20.50
C GLN A 297 -21.14 0.30 -21.34
N ARG A 298 -22.09 -0.64 -21.16
CA ARG A 298 -23.40 -0.57 -21.83
C ARG A 298 -24.16 0.71 -21.48
N ARG A 299 -24.31 1.02 -20.18
CA ARG A 299 -24.98 2.25 -19.72
C ARG A 299 -24.31 3.51 -20.27
N ARG A 300 -22.97 3.53 -20.32
CA ARG A 300 -22.20 4.66 -20.88
C ARG A 300 -22.44 4.81 -22.39
N ALA A 301 -22.46 3.71 -23.13
CA ALA A 301 -22.73 3.72 -24.57
C ALA A 301 -24.15 4.24 -24.87
N GLU A 302 -25.17 3.76 -24.14
CA GLU A 302 -26.54 4.24 -24.27
C GLU A 302 -26.68 5.73 -23.92
N ALA A 303 -26.02 6.19 -22.84
CA ALA A 303 -26.02 7.60 -22.46
C ALA A 303 -25.37 8.48 -23.54
N ALA A 304 -24.26 8.02 -24.13
CA ALA A 304 -23.60 8.70 -25.24
C ALA A 304 -24.50 8.75 -26.48
N GLU A 305 -25.22 7.68 -26.81
CA GLU A 305 -26.17 7.67 -27.92
C GLU A 305 -27.35 8.62 -27.68
N ARG A 306 -27.95 8.61 -26.49
CA ARG A 306 -28.99 9.57 -26.09
C ARG A 306 -28.48 11.00 -26.20
N GLY A 307 -27.25 11.26 -25.75
CA GLY A 307 -26.59 12.57 -25.88
C GLY A 307 -26.40 13.00 -27.34
N ARG A 308 -25.98 12.09 -28.23
CA ARG A 308 -25.86 12.36 -29.68
C ARG A 308 -27.21 12.69 -30.30
N LYS A 309 -28.26 11.90 -30.00
CA LYS A 309 -29.63 12.14 -30.49
C LYS A 309 -30.18 13.49 -30.01
N ALA A 310 -29.96 13.84 -28.75
CA ALA A 310 -30.39 15.13 -28.20
C ALA A 310 -29.71 16.32 -28.89
N ARG A 311 -28.39 16.25 -29.11
CA ARG A 311 -27.64 17.29 -29.83
C ARG A 311 -28.11 17.43 -31.29
N ALA A 312 -28.32 16.32 -32.00
CA ALA A 312 -28.83 16.35 -33.36
C ALA A 312 -30.21 17.01 -33.44
N ALA A 313 -31.12 16.67 -32.51
CA ALA A 313 -32.45 17.28 -32.43
C ALA A 313 -32.39 18.78 -32.07
N GLU A 314 -31.44 19.19 -31.22
CA GLU A 314 -31.21 20.60 -30.89
C GLU A 314 -30.66 21.39 -32.08
N GLU A 315 -29.69 20.83 -32.81
CA GLU A 315 -29.18 21.41 -34.05
C GLU A 315 -30.27 21.54 -35.11
N GLU A 316 -31.14 20.54 -35.26
CA GLU A 316 -32.27 20.58 -36.19
C GLU A 316 -33.28 21.66 -35.82
N ARG A 317 -33.66 21.76 -34.53
CA ARG A 317 -34.48 22.87 -34.01
C ARG A 317 -33.84 24.22 -34.27
N GLY A 318 -32.53 24.34 -34.04
CA GLY A 318 -31.77 25.56 -34.32
C GLY A 318 -31.77 25.94 -35.81
N ARG A 319 -31.64 24.95 -36.71
CA ARG A 319 -31.72 25.17 -38.17
C ARG A 319 -33.13 25.60 -38.59
N ALA A 320 -34.18 24.98 -38.06
CA ALA A 320 -35.57 25.38 -38.31
C ALA A 320 -35.85 26.81 -37.85
N ALA A 321 -35.45 27.17 -36.62
CA ALA A 321 -35.62 28.53 -36.09
C ALA A 321 -34.87 29.58 -36.93
N ARG A 322 -33.66 29.28 -37.42
CA ARG A 322 -32.91 30.18 -38.32
C ARG A 322 -33.62 30.39 -39.66
N ARG A 323 -34.22 29.33 -40.23
CA ARG A 323 -35.01 29.42 -41.47
C ARG A 323 -36.24 30.29 -41.28
N GLU A 324 -36.98 30.08 -40.19
CA GLU A 324 -38.17 30.88 -39.87
C GLU A 324 -37.81 32.35 -39.65
N ALA A 325 -36.73 32.63 -38.90
CA ALA A 325 -36.26 34.00 -38.69
C ALA A 325 -35.81 34.70 -39.99
N ALA A 326 -35.20 33.96 -40.93
CA ALA A 326 -34.84 34.49 -42.24
C ALA A 326 -36.08 34.83 -43.07
N GLN A 327 -37.09 33.95 -43.10
CA GLN A 327 -38.36 34.21 -43.79
C GLN A 327 -39.10 35.42 -43.22
N ARG A 328 -39.13 35.58 -41.90
CA ARG A 328 -39.74 36.76 -41.25
C ARG A 328 -39.05 38.06 -41.67
N ARG A 329 -37.70 38.08 -41.68
CA ARG A 329 -36.93 39.26 -42.12
C ARG A 329 -37.20 39.61 -43.57
N GLN A 330 -37.26 38.61 -44.46
CA GLN A 330 -37.56 38.82 -45.86
C GLN A 330 -38.98 39.41 -46.06
N ALA A 331 -39.99 38.86 -45.38
CA ALA A 331 -41.35 39.37 -45.45
C ALA A 331 -41.49 40.79 -44.89
N GLU A 332 -40.72 41.14 -43.85
CA GLU A 332 -40.68 42.49 -43.29
C GLU A 332 -40.04 43.50 -44.26
N GLU A 333 -38.95 43.10 -44.92
CA GLU A 333 -38.27 43.92 -45.92
C GLU A 333 -39.14 44.15 -47.18
N GLU A 334 -39.83 43.12 -47.66
CA GLU A 334 -40.80 43.24 -48.76
C GLU A 334 -41.94 44.21 -48.40
N ARG A 335 -42.47 44.14 -47.16
CA ARG A 335 -43.50 45.07 -46.67
C ARG A 335 -42.98 46.51 -46.59
N ARG A 336 -41.72 46.72 -46.21
CA ARG A 336 -41.10 48.04 -46.17
C ARG A 336 -40.99 48.63 -47.57
N LEU A 337 -40.45 47.85 -48.53
CA LEU A 337 -40.30 48.28 -49.92
C LEU A 337 -41.66 48.63 -50.57
N ALA A 338 -42.69 47.81 -50.34
CA ALA A 338 -44.04 48.09 -50.86
C ALA A 338 -44.65 49.38 -50.30
N ARG A 339 -44.38 49.72 -49.04
CA ARG A 339 -44.83 51.01 -48.44
C ARG A 339 -44.12 52.20 -49.06
N GLU A 340 -42.80 52.11 -49.22
CA GLU A 340 -42.02 53.17 -49.85
C GLU A 340 -42.44 53.42 -51.31
N GLU A 341 -42.75 52.36 -52.06
CA GLU A 341 -43.23 52.46 -53.43
C GLU A 341 -44.60 53.13 -53.50
N LEU A 342 -45.52 52.77 -52.59
CA LEU A 342 -46.84 53.39 -52.50
C LEU A 342 -46.74 54.89 -52.15
N GLU A 343 -45.87 55.26 -51.21
CA GLU A 343 -45.65 56.67 -50.85
C GLU A 343 -45.05 57.48 -52.01
N ARG A 344 -44.09 56.92 -52.74
CA ARG A 344 -43.54 57.55 -53.96
C ARG A 344 -44.60 57.73 -55.03
N ALA A 345 -45.44 56.72 -55.27
CA ALA A 345 -46.53 56.78 -56.24
C ALA A 345 -47.56 57.86 -55.86
N ARG A 346 -47.92 57.97 -54.56
CA ARG A 346 -48.81 59.01 -54.04
C ARG A 346 -48.22 60.40 -54.20
N ARG A 347 -46.94 60.59 -53.88
CA ARG A 347 -46.23 61.87 -54.05
C ARG A 347 -46.20 62.30 -55.52
N ALA A 348 -45.84 61.39 -56.43
CA ALA A 348 -45.81 61.66 -57.86
C ALA A 348 -47.20 62.01 -58.44
N ALA A 349 -48.28 61.41 -57.91
CA ALA A 349 -49.64 61.77 -58.30
C ALA A 349 -50.01 63.20 -57.85
N LEU A 350 -49.68 63.57 -56.61
CA LEU A 350 -49.89 64.94 -56.11
C LEU A 350 -49.09 65.97 -56.91
N GLU A 351 -47.84 65.68 -57.28
CA GLU A 351 -47.00 66.56 -58.10
C GLU A 351 -47.59 66.78 -59.51
N ARG A 352 -48.10 65.73 -60.17
CA ARG A 352 -48.75 65.84 -61.48
C ARG A 352 -50.00 66.72 -61.46
N ASP A 353 -50.77 66.64 -60.38
CA ASP A 353 -52.04 67.36 -60.22
C ASP A 353 -51.90 68.69 -59.49
N ALA A 354 -50.70 69.08 -59.08
CA ALA A 354 -50.47 70.17 -58.13
C ALA A 354 -51.07 71.50 -58.60
N THR A 355 -50.85 71.88 -59.86
CA THR A 355 -51.42 73.11 -60.43
C THR A 355 -52.95 73.10 -60.45
N ARG A 356 -53.56 71.95 -60.75
CA ARG A 356 -55.03 71.77 -60.77
C ARG A 356 -55.63 71.86 -59.37
N ILE A 357 -54.98 71.20 -58.40
CA ILE A 357 -55.38 71.22 -56.98
C ILE A 357 -55.25 72.64 -56.42
N ALA A 358 -54.15 73.34 -56.70
CA ALA A 358 -53.92 74.71 -56.29
C ALA A 358 -54.95 75.68 -56.90
N ALA A 359 -55.25 75.55 -58.20
CA ALA A 359 -56.25 76.38 -58.87
C ALA A 359 -57.65 76.18 -58.25
N ALA A 360 -58.03 74.94 -57.94
CA ALA A 360 -59.29 74.65 -57.26
C ALA A 360 -59.33 75.20 -55.82
N TRP A 361 -58.20 75.19 -55.11
CA TRP A 361 -58.07 75.77 -53.76
C TRP A 361 -58.24 77.30 -53.79
N TRP A 362 -57.53 77.97 -54.68
CA TRP A 362 -57.64 79.42 -54.87
C TRP A 362 -59.04 79.83 -55.38
N GLY A 363 -59.62 79.05 -56.29
CA GLY A 363 -60.97 79.26 -56.83
C GLY A 363 -62.12 79.11 -55.82
N ARG A 364 -61.85 78.67 -54.58
CA ARG A 364 -62.83 78.73 -53.48
C ARG A 364 -63.12 80.16 -53.02
N LEU A 365 -62.29 81.14 -53.37
CA LEU A 365 -62.51 82.55 -53.05
C LEU A 365 -62.88 83.33 -54.30
N SER A 366 -63.82 84.27 -54.13
CA SER A 366 -64.07 85.32 -55.11
C SER A 366 -62.90 86.31 -55.17
N PRO A 367 -62.73 87.05 -56.29
CA PRO A 367 -61.70 88.07 -56.40
C PRO A 367 -61.74 89.11 -55.27
N ALA A 368 -62.93 89.52 -54.81
CA ALA A 368 -63.08 90.46 -53.70
C ALA A 368 -62.55 89.90 -52.37
N GLN A 369 -62.75 88.60 -52.11
CA GLN A 369 -62.23 87.94 -50.90
C GLN A 369 -60.71 87.73 -50.96
N VAL A 370 -60.17 87.52 -52.16
CA VAL A 370 -58.72 87.45 -52.37
C VAL A 370 -58.11 88.83 -52.12
N GLU A 371 -58.73 89.92 -52.56
CA GLU A 371 -58.29 91.29 -52.23
C GLU A 371 -58.37 91.59 -50.73
N GLU A 372 -59.51 91.30 -50.09
CA GLU A 372 -59.71 91.49 -48.65
C GLU A 372 -58.65 90.75 -47.81
N MET A 373 -58.32 89.52 -48.20
CA MET A 373 -57.31 88.73 -47.51
C MET A 373 -55.92 89.37 -47.61
N PHE A 374 -55.52 89.87 -48.78
CA PHE A 374 -54.22 90.51 -48.91
C PHE A 374 -54.19 91.88 -48.26
N ALA A 375 -55.30 92.63 -48.26
CA ALA A 375 -55.42 93.88 -47.51
C ALA A 375 -55.20 93.64 -46.01
N ALA A 376 -55.84 92.61 -45.43
CA ALA A 376 -55.64 92.24 -44.02
C ALA A 376 -54.19 91.83 -43.72
N VAL A 377 -53.51 91.13 -44.64
CA VAL A 377 -52.08 90.81 -44.46
C VAL A 377 -51.19 92.04 -44.60
N CYS A 378 -51.55 93.01 -45.44
CA CYS A 378 -50.82 94.28 -45.54
C CYS A 378 -50.99 95.11 -44.28
N GLU A 379 -52.21 95.18 -43.72
CA GLU A 379 -52.47 95.82 -42.42
C GLU A 379 -51.64 95.15 -41.32
N GLU A 380 -51.60 93.82 -41.26
CA GLU A 380 -50.78 93.11 -40.27
C GLU A 380 -49.27 93.32 -40.49
N ALA A 381 -48.81 93.43 -41.74
CA ALA A 381 -47.43 93.77 -42.04
C ALA A 381 -47.06 95.19 -41.60
N GLU A 382 -47.96 96.17 -41.79
CA GLU A 382 -47.80 97.54 -41.31
C GLU A 382 -47.75 97.61 -39.78
N GLU A 383 -48.62 96.88 -39.09
CA GLU A 383 -48.58 96.76 -37.61
C GLU A 383 -47.27 96.15 -37.11
N ASP A 384 -46.72 95.17 -37.83
CA ASP A 384 -45.41 94.57 -37.56
C ASP A 384 -44.23 95.47 -37.98
N GLY A 385 -44.49 96.63 -38.57
CA GLY A 385 -43.46 97.57 -39.04
C GLY A 385 -42.70 97.12 -40.30
N VAL A 386 -43.28 96.20 -41.08
CA VAL A 386 -42.69 95.62 -42.28
C VAL A 386 -43.29 96.25 -43.54
N VAL A 387 -42.44 96.85 -44.38
CA VAL A 387 -42.86 97.37 -45.69
C VAL A 387 -42.76 96.25 -46.73
N LEU A 388 -43.92 95.79 -47.23
CA LEU A 388 -43.98 94.76 -48.26
C LEU A 388 -43.48 95.29 -49.61
N SER A 389 -42.62 94.52 -50.28
CA SER A 389 -41.93 94.93 -51.52
C SER A 389 -42.82 94.83 -52.77
N ASP A 390 -43.78 93.90 -52.80
CA ASP A 390 -44.78 93.75 -53.86
C ASP A 390 -46.05 93.10 -53.31
N PRO A 391 -46.89 93.84 -52.57
CA PRO A 391 -48.14 93.31 -52.02
C PRO A 391 -49.18 92.95 -53.10
N GLY A 392 -48.97 93.37 -54.35
CA GLY A 392 -49.88 93.12 -55.47
C GLY A 392 -49.68 91.76 -56.16
N ALA A 393 -48.54 91.10 -55.96
CA ALA A 393 -48.27 89.80 -56.56
C ALA A 393 -49.25 88.73 -56.06
N ARG A 394 -49.90 88.01 -56.98
CA ARG A 394 -50.85 86.91 -56.68
C ARG A 394 -50.41 85.55 -57.20
N GLU A 395 -49.13 85.39 -57.53
CA GLU A 395 -48.61 84.14 -58.07
C GLU A 395 -48.28 83.14 -56.96
N GLY A 396 -49.01 82.03 -56.94
CA GLY A 396 -48.75 80.93 -56.02
C GLY A 396 -47.50 80.17 -56.42
N VAL A 397 -46.58 79.96 -55.47
CA VAL A 397 -45.29 79.32 -55.75
C VAL A 397 -45.30 77.84 -55.34
N PRO A 398 -44.88 76.89 -56.20
CA PRO A 398 -44.89 75.45 -55.87
C PRO A 398 -44.10 75.10 -54.61
N ALA A 399 -43.01 75.82 -54.34
CA ALA A 399 -42.22 75.66 -53.12
C ALA A 399 -42.99 76.02 -51.83
N PHE A 400 -44.13 76.69 -51.92
CA PHE A 400 -44.95 77.04 -50.77
C PHE A 400 -46.36 76.48 -50.90
N ALA A 401 -46.49 75.27 -51.46
CA ALA A 401 -47.76 74.61 -51.76
C ALA A 401 -48.72 75.52 -52.54
N TYR A 402 -48.17 76.30 -53.47
CA TYR A 402 -48.88 77.30 -54.26
C TYR A 402 -49.55 78.40 -53.43
N GLY A 403 -49.09 78.61 -52.20
CA GLY A 403 -49.33 79.85 -51.47
C GLY A 403 -48.52 80.99 -52.06
N VAL A 404 -48.96 82.21 -51.82
CA VAL A 404 -48.33 83.41 -52.35
C VAL A 404 -47.32 83.95 -51.32
N PRO A 405 -46.02 83.92 -51.61
CA PRO A 405 -45.02 84.44 -50.67
C PRO A 405 -44.99 85.97 -50.71
N LEU A 406 -45.14 86.60 -49.55
CA LEU A 406 -44.98 88.04 -49.37
C LEU A 406 -43.61 88.36 -48.79
N HIS A 407 -42.98 89.42 -49.30
CA HIS A 407 -41.61 89.79 -48.95
C HIS A 407 -41.53 91.23 -48.42
N GLY A 408 -40.68 91.48 -47.43
CA GLY A 408 -40.41 92.80 -46.85
C GLY A 408 -39.03 92.86 -46.18
N GLY A 409 -37.96 92.80 -46.99
CA GLY A 409 -36.57 92.60 -46.53
C GLY A 409 -36.14 91.13 -46.40
N GLY A 410 -37.09 90.20 -46.53
CA GLY A 410 -36.99 88.73 -46.53
C GLY A 410 -38.38 88.13 -46.73
N LEU A 411 -38.54 86.80 -46.70
CA LEU A 411 -39.88 86.17 -46.74
C LEU A 411 -40.62 86.50 -45.44
N TYR A 412 -41.64 87.35 -45.53
CA TYR A 412 -42.46 87.78 -44.39
C TYR A 412 -43.49 86.70 -44.01
N GLY A 413 -44.13 86.10 -45.02
CA GLY A 413 -44.97 84.93 -44.85
C GLY A 413 -45.60 84.45 -46.15
N VAL A 414 -46.28 83.33 -46.07
CA VAL A 414 -46.96 82.71 -47.21
C VAL A 414 -48.45 82.83 -47.01
N VAL A 415 -49.12 83.50 -47.94
CA VAL A 415 -50.57 83.64 -47.93
C VAL A 415 -51.19 82.40 -48.55
N ARG A 416 -52.07 81.77 -47.76
CA ARG A 416 -53.02 80.73 -48.15
C ARG A 416 -52.42 79.57 -48.97
N PRO A 417 -51.38 78.88 -48.45
CA PRO A 417 -50.88 77.67 -49.07
C PRO A 417 -51.96 76.59 -49.15
N CYS A 418 -51.89 75.72 -50.15
CA CYS A 418 -52.86 74.64 -50.33
C CYS A 418 -52.59 73.46 -49.35
N PRO A 419 -53.54 73.11 -48.46
CA PRO A 419 -53.33 72.02 -47.49
C PRO A 419 -53.03 70.66 -48.13
N ALA A 420 -53.65 70.37 -49.27
CA ALA A 420 -53.45 69.09 -49.97
C ALA A 420 -52.04 68.95 -50.57
N LEU A 421 -51.32 70.07 -50.77
CA LEU A 421 -49.98 70.10 -51.37
C LEU A 421 -48.88 70.37 -50.34
N ALA A 422 -49.22 70.60 -49.08
CA ALA A 422 -48.25 70.87 -48.01
C ALA A 422 -47.18 69.76 -47.87
N VAL A 423 -47.56 68.49 -48.12
CA VAL A 423 -46.62 67.35 -48.11
C VAL A 423 -45.50 67.46 -49.17
N LEU A 424 -45.74 68.21 -50.26
CA LEU A 424 -44.74 68.48 -51.29
C LEU A 424 -43.82 69.65 -50.93
N SER A 425 -44.21 70.45 -49.93
CA SER A 425 -43.55 71.69 -49.52
C SER A 425 -43.22 71.66 -48.02
N PRO A 426 -42.34 70.74 -47.57
CA PRO A 426 -42.01 70.58 -46.15
C PRO A 426 -41.49 71.86 -45.49
N GLN A 427 -40.92 72.78 -46.27
CA GLN A 427 -40.47 74.09 -45.83
C GLN A 427 -41.59 74.95 -45.20
N LEU A 428 -42.87 74.72 -45.53
CA LEU A 428 -43.99 75.44 -44.93
C LEU A 428 -44.06 75.29 -43.41
N ALA A 429 -43.56 74.19 -42.85
CA ALA A 429 -43.51 73.99 -41.41
C ALA A 429 -42.65 75.04 -40.66
N PHE A 430 -41.79 75.76 -41.40
CA PHE A 430 -40.90 76.78 -40.87
C PHE A 430 -41.32 78.22 -41.21
N GLN A 431 -42.35 78.42 -42.05
CA GLN A 431 -42.77 79.74 -42.50
C GLN A 431 -43.96 80.27 -41.70
N ARG A 432 -44.07 81.60 -41.58
CA ARG A 432 -45.31 82.25 -41.14
C ARG A 432 -46.32 82.12 -42.26
N ILE A 433 -47.52 81.64 -41.95
CA ILE A 433 -48.56 81.36 -42.94
C ILE A 433 -49.78 82.18 -42.58
N PHE A 434 -50.35 82.88 -43.55
CA PHE A 434 -51.59 83.63 -43.38
C PHE A 434 -52.73 82.85 -44.01
N VAL A 435 -53.82 82.62 -43.28
CA VAL A 435 -55.03 81.99 -43.79
C VAL A 435 -56.22 82.87 -43.52
N ARG A 436 -57.29 82.66 -44.30
CA ARG A 436 -58.47 83.52 -44.20
C ARG A 436 -59.21 83.37 -42.88
N ASN A 437 -59.36 82.12 -42.41
CA ASN A 437 -60.18 81.78 -41.24
C ASN A 437 -59.70 80.48 -40.54
N ALA A 438 -60.29 80.21 -39.37
CA ALA A 438 -60.01 79.03 -38.55
C ALA A 438 -60.21 77.69 -39.28
N ARG A 439 -61.10 77.61 -40.27
CA ARG A 439 -61.30 76.39 -41.05
C ARG A 439 -60.08 76.10 -41.92
N GLU A 440 -59.57 77.09 -42.65
CA GLU A 440 -58.34 76.94 -43.43
C GLU A 440 -57.13 76.64 -42.53
N ALA A 441 -57.07 77.25 -41.33
CA ALA A 441 -56.07 76.94 -40.33
C ALA A 441 -56.10 75.46 -39.90
N HIS A 442 -57.30 74.90 -39.69
CA HIS A 442 -57.49 73.50 -39.32
C HIS A 442 -57.11 72.54 -40.46
N GLU A 443 -57.44 72.88 -41.71
CA GLU A 443 -57.05 72.09 -42.88
C GLU A 443 -55.51 72.02 -43.01
N LEU A 444 -54.79 73.14 -42.84
CA LEU A 444 -53.31 73.13 -42.82
C LEU A 444 -52.70 72.40 -41.63
N THR A 445 -53.29 72.55 -40.44
CA THR A 445 -52.83 71.83 -39.24
C THR A 445 -52.94 70.32 -39.42
N SER A 446 -54.04 69.86 -40.02
CA SER A 446 -54.27 68.45 -40.34
C SER A 446 -53.29 67.90 -41.38
N SER A 447 -52.72 68.77 -42.22
CA SER A 447 -51.65 68.43 -43.16
C SER A 447 -50.24 68.46 -42.56
N GLY A 448 -50.11 68.65 -41.24
CA GLY A 448 -48.84 68.61 -40.51
C GLY A 448 -48.13 69.95 -40.35
N ILE A 449 -48.78 71.07 -40.69
CA ILE A 449 -48.25 72.40 -40.41
C ILE A 449 -48.48 72.75 -38.94
N PRO A 450 -47.45 73.19 -38.19
CA PRO A 450 -47.63 73.54 -36.78
C PRO A 450 -48.59 74.73 -36.59
N PRO A 451 -49.56 74.66 -35.66
CA PRO A 451 -50.60 75.67 -35.53
C PRO A 451 -50.07 77.07 -35.17
N TRP A 452 -48.97 77.17 -34.40
CA TRP A 452 -48.36 78.46 -34.03
C TRP A 452 -47.66 79.20 -35.18
N ARG A 453 -47.55 78.57 -36.36
CA ARG A 453 -47.05 79.21 -37.59
C ARG A 453 -48.17 79.82 -38.43
N ILE A 454 -49.41 79.45 -38.14
CA ILE A 454 -50.58 79.85 -38.90
C ILE A 454 -51.22 81.05 -38.21
N ARG A 455 -51.28 82.15 -38.94
CA ARG A 455 -52.02 83.35 -38.57
C ARG A 455 -53.38 83.30 -39.25
N ASP A 456 -54.41 83.21 -38.42
CA ASP A 456 -55.80 83.39 -38.83
C ASP A 456 -56.09 84.89 -38.93
N LEU A 457 -56.57 85.33 -40.09
CA LEU A 457 -56.95 86.73 -40.33
C LEU A 457 -58.40 87.04 -39.87
N GLU A 458 -59.11 86.03 -39.35
CA GLU A 458 -60.47 86.14 -38.82
C GLU A 458 -61.50 86.71 -39.82
N LEU A 459 -61.24 86.52 -41.12
CA LEU A 459 -62.12 87.01 -42.18
C LEU A 459 -63.31 86.06 -42.37
N PRO A 460 -64.54 86.59 -42.55
CA PRO A 460 -65.74 85.78 -42.58
C PRO A 460 -65.75 84.78 -43.76
N ASP A 461 -66.25 83.57 -43.50
CA ASP A 461 -66.64 82.63 -44.54
C ASP A 461 -67.85 83.19 -45.31
N SER A 462 -67.79 83.20 -46.65
CA SER A 462 -68.98 83.46 -47.46
C SER A 462 -69.94 82.28 -47.40
N ARG A 463 -71.23 82.55 -47.28
CA ARG A 463 -72.31 81.56 -47.44
C ARG A 463 -72.31 80.91 -48.81
#